data_AF-A0A4D4MHF2-F1
#
_entry.id   AF-A0A4D4MHF2-F1
#
_cell.length_a   1.000
_cell.length_b   1.000
_cell.length_c   1.000
_cell.angle_alpha   90.00
_cell.angle_beta   90.00
_cell.angle_gamma   90.00
#
_symmetry.space_group_name_H-M   'P 1'
#
loop_
_entity.id
_entity.type
_entity.pdbx_description
1 polymer ?
#
loop_
_entity_poly.entity_id
_entity_poly.type
_entity_poly.pdbx_seq_one_letter_code
_entity_poly.pdbx_strand_id
1 'polypeptide(L)'
;MSLPADRLALALLDTHLEALWDGTDLPLPDGLAGIATDGAGGLVHWALDRLRSIPREPKDVFARRVGSLLTEFRSRCCPWNAAALRLLDDAYTFVATGPRRHEDWAHDVLAVLHRSVRDPRGWVRLDWDRTNTARDTVPAYPFDPPPASQFPDRLYPLKAEAAVAALAVMTEQWQSEPAPVRSRPDRDAVLADARTLLDRYGPTAGYWTNATAAACDPAPDFLAAGLQGTGSHLFLTSEYLNGLDLFEDLGLIAVTDDEVGVFWSFGAY
;
A
#
# COMPACT_ATOMS: atom_id res chain seq x y z
N MET A 1 -12.15 16.16 13.70
CA MET A 1 -12.97 15.07 14.27
C MET A 1 -12.05 14.11 15.00
N SER A 2 -12.26 13.89 16.30
CA SER A 2 -11.50 12.89 17.06
C SER A 2 -11.87 11.48 16.59
N LEU A 3 -10.88 10.59 16.45
CA LEU A 3 -11.13 9.19 16.17
C LEU A 3 -11.89 8.55 17.34
N PRO A 4 -12.85 7.64 17.10
CA PRO A 4 -13.42 6.81 18.15
C PRO A 4 -12.31 6.11 18.96
N ALA A 5 -12.49 5.95 20.27
CA ALA A 5 -11.47 5.41 21.18
C ALA A 5 -10.89 4.06 20.70
N ASP A 6 -11.74 3.19 20.14
CA ASP A 6 -11.32 1.90 19.60
C ASP A 6 -10.42 2.02 18.37
N ARG A 7 -10.65 2.99 17.49
CA ARG A 7 -9.77 3.25 16.34
C ARG A 7 -8.42 3.79 16.77
N LEU A 8 -8.41 4.63 17.81
CA LEU A 8 -7.16 5.12 18.39
C LEU A 8 -6.34 3.97 18.98
N ALA A 9 -6.98 3.05 19.69
CA ALA A 9 -6.32 1.87 20.24
C ALA A 9 -5.73 0.96 19.15
N LEU A 10 -6.48 0.69 18.07
CA LEU A 10 -5.96 -0.07 16.93
C LEU A 10 -4.74 0.61 16.31
N ALA A 11 -4.80 1.92 16.09
CA ALA A 11 -3.68 2.69 15.53
C ALA A 11 -2.45 2.71 16.45
N LEU A 12 -2.65 2.84 17.77
CA LEU A 12 -1.57 2.79 18.76
C LEU A 12 -0.91 1.40 18.78
N LEU A 13 -1.70 0.34 18.73
CA LEU A 13 -1.16 -1.02 18.70
C LEU A 13 -0.45 -1.32 17.37
N ASP A 14 -1.00 -0.89 16.23
CA ASP A 14 -0.34 -1.02 14.92
C ASP A 14 1.05 -0.36 14.94
N THR A 15 1.10 0.91 15.39
CA THR A 15 2.35 1.68 15.51
C THR A 15 3.35 0.99 16.45
N HIS A 16 2.87 0.43 17.56
CA HIS A 16 3.72 -0.26 18.53
C HIS A 16 4.29 -1.57 17.96
N LEU A 17 3.46 -2.38 17.31
CA LEU A 17 3.88 -3.63 16.67
C LEU A 17 4.84 -3.36 15.50
N GLU A 18 4.61 -2.31 14.72
CA GLU A 18 5.53 -1.89 13.65
C GLU A 18 6.89 -1.45 14.20
N ALA A 19 6.93 -0.66 15.28
CA ALA A 19 8.18 -0.27 15.92
C ALA A 19 8.96 -1.45 16.51
N LEU A 20 8.27 -2.41 17.11
CA LEU A 20 8.89 -3.65 17.61
C LEU A 20 9.42 -4.52 16.45
N TRP A 21 8.71 -4.58 15.34
CA TRP A 21 9.16 -5.29 14.13
C TRP A 21 10.43 -4.66 13.55
N ASP A 22 10.55 -3.34 13.61
CA ASP A 22 11.77 -2.59 13.24
C ASP A 22 12.94 -2.79 14.21
N GLY A 23 12.74 -3.54 15.29
CA GLY A 23 13.75 -3.76 16.33
C GLY A 23 13.85 -2.63 17.35
N THR A 24 12.92 -1.67 17.35
CA THR A 24 12.86 -0.63 18.38
C THR A 24 12.19 -1.21 19.62
N ASP A 25 12.93 -1.34 20.72
CA ASP A 25 12.35 -1.81 21.98
C ASP A 25 11.66 -0.65 22.70
N LEU A 26 10.33 -0.70 22.78
CA LEU A 26 9.49 0.33 23.39
C LEU A 26 8.57 -0.29 24.44
N PRO A 27 8.24 0.45 25.52
CA PRO A 27 7.19 0.04 26.44
C PRO A 27 5.82 0.06 25.75
N LEU A 28 4.87 -0.67 26.32
CA LEU A 28 3.47 -0.65 25.87
C LEU A 28 2.89 0.77 26.03
N PRO A 29 2.16 1.30 25.03
CA PRO A 29 1.51 2.61 25.13
C PRO A 29 0.43 2.65 26.22
N ASP A 30 0.41 3.72 27.03
CA ASP A 30 -0.55 3.92 28.13
C ASP A 30 -2.02 3.88 27.67
N GLY A 31 -2.28 4.28 26.42
CA GLY A 31 -3.63 4.30 25.81
C GLY A 31 -4.21 2.93 25.46
N LEU A 32 -3.49 1.84 25.72
CA LEU A 32 -3.99 0.46 25.52
C LEU A 32 -4.62 -0.15 26.78
N ALA A 33 -4.55 0.55 27.93
CA ALA A 33 -5.16 0.10 29.17
C ALA A 33 -6.66 0.40 29.22
N GLY A 34 -7.48 -0.58 29.66
CA GLY A 34 -8.90 -0.37 29.95
C GLY A 34 -9.82 -0.33 28.72
N ILE A 35 -9.37 -0.78 27.56
CA ILE A 35 -10.21 -0.93 26.36
C ILE A 35 -11.26 -2.02 26.61
N ALA A 36 -12.45 -1.87 26.03
CA ALA A 36 -13.47 -2.92 26.07
C ALA A 36 -12.98 -4.22 25.41
N THR A 37 -13.53 -5.37 25.80
CA THR A 37 -13.12 -6.69 25.28
C THR A 37 -13.96 -7.15 24.08
N ASP A 38 -14.95 -6.36 23.68
CA ASP A 38 -15.80 -6.61 22.52
C ASP A 38 -15.36 -5.81 21.29
N GLY A 39 -15.86 -6.19 20.12
CA GLY A 39 -15.58 -5.51 18.84
C GLY A 39 -14.09 -5.32 18.56
N ALA A 40 -13.70 -4.08 18.26
CA ALA A 40 -12.32 -3.69 17.97
C ALA A 40 -11.40 -3.81 19.20
N GLY A 41 -11.93 -3.64 20.41
CA GLY A 41 -11.18 -3.82 21.65
C GLY A 41 -10.81 -5.29 21.92
N GLY A 42 -11.64 -6.23 21.50
CA GLY A 42 -11.32 -7.66 21.50
C GLY A 42 -10.12 -8.01 20.61
N LEU A 43 -9.98 -7.36 19.45
CA LEU A 43 -8.83 -7.55 18.57
C LEU A 43 -7.53 -7.03 19.20
N VAL A 44 -7.59 -5.88 19.87
CA VAL A 44 -6.45 -5.33 20.63
C VAL A 44 -6.00 -6.29 21.73
N HIS A 45 -6.94 -6.83 22.51
CA HIS A 45 -6.63 -7.81 23.56
C HIS A 45 -5.99 -9.07 23.00
N TRP A 46 -6.56 -9.63 21.94
CA TRP A 46 -6.01 -10.79 21.26
C TRP A 46 -4.56 -10.56 20.82
N ALA A 47 -4.27 -9.42 20.19
CA ALA A 47 -2.93 -9.11 19.70
C ALA A 47 -1.93 -8.87 20.85
N LEU A 48 -2.35 -8.22 21.93
CA LEU A 48 -1.53 -8.05 23.13
C LEU A 48 -1.20 -9.39 23.80
N ASP A 49 -2.17 -10.29 23.91
CA ASP A 49 -1.94 -11.63 24.49
C ASP A 49 -1.00 -12.46 23.61
N ARG A 50 -1.13 -12.36 22.28
CA ARG A 50 -0.17 -12.95 21.34
C ARG A 50 1.22 -12.36 21.51
N LEU A 51 1.35 -11.03 21.56
CA LEU A 51 2.64 -10.36 21.73
C LEU A 51 3.35 -10.81 23.01
N ARG A 52 2.62 -10.92 24.14
CA ARG A 52 3.16 -11.41 25.43
C ARG A 52 3.68 -12.85 25.35
N SER A 53 3.15 -13.66 24.44
CA SER A 53 3.58 -15.05 24.25
C SER A 53 4.84 -15.21 23.38
N ILE A 54 5.30 -14.15 22.71
CA ILE A 54 6.48 -14.18 21.85
C ILE A 54 7.75 -14.03 22.72
N PRO A 55 8.69 -14.99 22.68
CA PRO A 55 9.97 -14.85 23.38
C PRO A 55 10.78 -13.66 22.83
N ARG A 56 11.35 -12.84 23.72
CA ARG A 56 12.13 -11.63 23.36
C ARG A 56 13.50 -11.95 22.76
N GLU A 57 14.03 -13.14 23.03
CA GLU A 57 15.30 -13.61 22.49
C GLU A 57 15.11 -14.98 21.82
N PRO A 58 15.82 -15.27 20.71
CA PRO A 58 16.72 -14.37 19.96
C PRO A 58 15.99 -13.21 19.25
N LYS A 59 16.63 -12.03 19.17
CA LYS A 59 16.03 -10.81 18.58
C LYS A 59 15.51 -10.99 17.14
N ASP A 60 16.20 -11.74 16.29
CA ASP A 60 15.76 -12.00 14.91
C ASP A 60 14.49 -12.85 14.85
N VAL A 61 14.35 -13.80 15.78
CA VAL A 61 13.15 -14.64 15.90
C VAL A 61 11.99 -13.82 16.46
N PHE A 62 12.25 -12.95 17.43
CA PHE A 62 11.26 -12.01 17.97
C PHE A 62 10.73 -11.10 16.85
N ALA A 63 11.61 -10.42 16.11
CA ALA A 63 11.23 -9.50 15.04
C ALA A 63 10.37 -10.20 13.97
N ARG A 64 10.78 -11.41 13.52
CA ARG A 64 9.98 -12.19 12.55
C ARG A 64 8.58 -12.53 13.08
N ARG A 65 8.48 -12.98 14.34
CA ARG A 65 7.18 -13.33 14.96
C ARG A 65 6.30 -12.11 15.17
N VAL A 66 6.88 -10.96 15.55
CA VAL A 66 6.16 -9.69 15.64
C VAL A 66 5.67 -9.26 14.25
N GLY A 67 6.50 -9.38 13.21
CA GLY A 67 6.09 -9.14 11.83
C GLY A 67 4.88 -9.98 11.42
N SER A 68 4.92 -11.30 11.67
CA SER A 68 3.76 -12.17 11.41
C SER A 68 2.51 -11.76 12.21
N LEU A 69 2.67 -11.39 13.48
CA LEU A 69 1.57 -10.88 14.31
C LEU A 69 1.00 -9.57 13.77
N LEU A 70 1.85 -8.65 13.31
CA LEU A 70 1.44 -7.38 12.72
C LEU A 70 0.64 -7.59 11.44
N THR A 71 1.10 -8.46 10.53
CA THR A 71 0.36 -8.85 9.32
C THR A 71 -1.00 -9.44 9.67
N GLU A 72 -1.05 -10.38 10.61
CA GLU A 72 -2.31 -10.99 11.04
C GLU A 72 -3.25 -9.96 11.68
N PHE A 73 -2.74 -9.11 12.56
CA PHE A 73 -3.49 -8.01 13.19
C PHE A 73 -4.08 -7.07 12.15
N ARG A 74 -3.27 -6.59 11.19
CA ARG A 74 -3.69 -5.71 10.10
C ARG A 74 -4.79 -6.34 9.25
N SER A 75 -4.64 -7.61 8.86
CA SER A 75 -5.66 -8.33 8.09
C SER A 75 -7.02 -8.44 8.80
N ARG A 76 -7.01 -8.53 10.14
CA ARG A 76 -8.23 -8.62 10.96
C ARG A 76 -8.90 -7.27 11.21
N CYS A 77 -8.21 -6.15 10.96
CA CYS A 77 -8.77 -4.82 11.20
C CYS A 77 -9.91 -4.46 10.25
N CYS A 78 -9.79 -4.79 8.96
CA CYS A 78 -10.85 -4.60 7.97
C CYS A 78 -10.65 -5.44 6.70
N PRO A 79 -11.71 -5.68 5.91
CA PRO A 79 -11.62 -6.45 4.67
C PRO A 79 -10.62 -5.88 3.65
N TRP A 80 -10.50 -4.55 3.58
CA TRP A 80 -9.57 -3.86 2.67
C TRP A 80 -8.11 -4.15 3.02
N ASN A 81 -7.75 -4.17 4.31
CA ASN A 81 -6.40 -4.57 4.74
C ASN A 81 -6.13 -6.02 4.33
N ALA A 82 -7.09 -6.91 4.56
CA ALA A 82 -6.94 -8.31 4.23
C ALA A 82 -6.73 -8.52 2.72
N ALA A 83 -7.47 -7.79 1.88
CA ALA A 83 -7.31 -7.83 0.42
C ALA A 83 -5.95 -7.26 -0.03
N ALA A 84 -5.53 -6.11 0.52
CA ALA A 84 -4.24 -5.52 0.20
C ALA A 84 -3.07 -6.46 0.54
N LEU A 85 -3.10 -7.08 1.72
CA LEU A 85 -2.06 -8.02 2.15
C LEU A 85 -2.03 -9.28 1.27
N ARG A 86 -3.19 -9.85 0.92
CA ARG A 86 -3.24 -11.03 0.04
C ARG A 86 -2.74 -10.74 -1.38
N LEU A 87 -2.92 -9.52 -1.87
CA LEU A 87 -2.50 -9.13 -3.21
C LEU A 87 -1.03 -8.73 -3.28
N LEU A 88 -0.58 -7.85 -2.38
CA LEU A 88 0.59 -7.00 -2.63
C LEU A 88 1.69 -7.14 -1.57
N ASP A 89 1.47 -7.90 -0.48
CA ASP A 89 2.47 -8.05 0.59
C ASP A 89 3.74 -8.81 0.15
N ASP A 90 3.63 -9.66 -0.89
CA ASP A 90 4.76 -10.41 -1.45
C ASP A 90 5.41 -9.71 -2.66
N ALA A 91 4.79 -8.65 -3.19
CA ALA A 91 5.28 -7.92 -4.34
C ALA A 91 5.98 -6.62 -3.91
N TYR A 92 7.04 -6.22 -4.61
CA TYR A 92 7.72 -4.95 -4.34
C TYR A 92 6.83 -3.78 -4.77
N THR A 93 6.03 -3.30 -3.81
CA THR A 93 4.94 -2.35 -4.05
C THR A 93 4.92 -1.22 -3.03
N PHE A 94 4.29 -0.12 -3.40
CA PHE A 94 3.92 0.96 -2.51
C PHE A 94 2.40 1.12 -2.54
N VAL A 95 1.77 1.00 -1.38
CA VAL A 95 0.33 1.12 -1.19
C VAL A 95 0.07 2.05 -0.02
N ALA A 96 -0.51 3.21 -0.30
CA ALA A 96 -0.81 4.19 0.73
C ALA A 96 -2.01 5.05 0.34
N THR A 97 -2.68 5.60 1.35
CA THR A 97 -3.80 6.52 1.17
C THR A 97 -3.58 7.77 1.99
N GLY A 98 -4.01 8.89 1.43
CA GLY A 98 -3.98 10.20 2.07
C GLY A 98 -5.33 10.91 1.99
N PRO A 99 -5.52 11.97 2.78
CA PRO A 99 -6.71 12.80 2.71
C PRO A 99 -6.69 13.63 1.42
N ARG A 100 -7.88 13.87 0.87
CA ARG A 100 -8.10 14.88 -0.17
C ARG A 100 -8.26 16.24 0.49
N ARG A 101 -7.36 17.19 0.18
CA ARG A 101 -7.34 18.52 0.82
C ARG A 101 -7.28 19.67 -0.18
N HIS A 102 -6.89 19.39 -1.41
CA HIS A 102 -6.71 20.41 -2.43
C HIS A 102 -7.83 20.33 -3.48
N GLU A 103 -7.99 21.34 -4.32
CA GLU A 103 -8.88 21.22 -5.50
C GLU A 103 -8.19 20.43 -6.61
N ASP A 104 -6.86 20.56 -6.72
CA ASP A 104 -6.02 19.74 -7.59
C ASP A 104 -5.49 18.52 -6.81
N TRP A 105 -5.87 17.31 -7.23
CA TRP A 105 -5.51 16.06 -6.56
C TRP A 105 -4.06 15.66 -6.72
N ALA A 106 -3.34 16.23 -7.68
CA ALA A 106 -1.91 15.97 -7.85
C ALA A 106 -1.14 16.32 -6.57
N HIS A 107 -1.51 17.40 -5.88
CA HIS A 107 -0.88 17.81 -4.62
C HIS A 107 -1.07 16.78 -3.51
N ASP A 108 -2.26 16.18 -3.41
CA ASP A 108 -2.54 15.16 -2.39
C ASP A 108 -1.83 13.84 -2.70
N VAL A 109 -1.77 13.44 -3.98
CA VAL A 109 -1.02 12.25 -4.40
C VAL A 109 0.46 12.41 -4.13
N LEU A 110 1.06 13.56 -4.49
CA LEU A 110 2.45 13.84 -4.18
C LEU A 110 2.71 13.83 -2.68
N ALA A 111 1.79 14.37 -1.87
CA ALA A 111 1.90 14.31 -0.42
C ALA A 111 1.93 12.86 0.11
N VAL A 112 1.17 11.95 -0.50
CA VAL A 112 1.18 10.50 -0.20
C VAL A 112 2.50 9.86 -0.63
N LEU A 113 2.99 10.12 -1.84
CA LEU A 113 4.29 9.59 -2.34
C LEU A 113 5.46 10.02 -1.43
N HIS A 114 5.41 11.26 -0.93
CA HIS A 114 6.40 11.80 0.03
C HIS A 114 6.18 11.32 1.47
N ARG A 115 5.12 10.52 1.73
CA ARG A 115 4.75 10.01 3.07
C ARG A 115 4.53 11.14 4.09
N SER A 116 4.10 12.31 3.61
CA SER A 116 3.90 13.52 4.42
C SER A 116 2.52 13.60 5.08
N VAL A 117 1.62 12.68 4.71
CA VAL A 117 0.26 12.58 5.23
C VAL A 117 -0.01 11.18 5.75
N ARG A 118 -0.98 11.08 6.66
CA ARG A 118 -1.47 9.80 7.20
C ARG A 118 -2.81 9.45 6.58
N ASP A 119 -3.11 8.16 6.50
CA ASP A 119 -4.43 7.69 6.09
C ASP A 119 -5.52 8.23 7.04
N PRO A 120 -6.59 8.86 6.52
CA PRO A 120 -7.64 9.47 7.34
C PRO A 120 -8.53 8.47 8.10
N ARG A 121 -8.55 7.20 7.69
CA ARG A 121 -9.36 6.10 8.23
C ARG A 121 -8.52 5.02 8.94
N GLY A 122 -7.19 5.11 8.94
CA GLY A 122 -6.28 4.20 9.64
C GLY A 122 -6.04 2.87 8.93
N TRP A 123 -5.83 2.90 7.62
CA TRP A 123 -5.60 1.74 6.75
C TRP A 123 -4.15 1.23 6.75
N VAL A 124 -3.94 -0.01 6.27
CA VAL A 124 -2.59 -0.56 6.09
C VAL A 124 -1.83 0.24 5.02
N ARG A 125 -0.56 0.53 5.31
CA ARG A 125 0.42 1.01 4.34
C ARG A 125 1.39 -0.12 4.01
N LEU A 126 1.49 -0.49 2.74
CA LEU A 126 2.55 -1.38 2.25
C LEU A 126 3.65 -0.52 1.66
N ASP A 127 4.83 -0.57 2.25
CA ASP A 127 5.92 0.34 1.92
C ASP A 127 7.24 -0.31 2.30
N TRP A 128 7.80 -1.06 1.35
CA TRP A 128 9.07 -1.78 1.50
C TRP A 128 10.24 -0.83 1.81
N ASP A 129 10.14 0.43 1.37
CA ASP A 129 11.19 1.44 1.52
C ASP A 129 10.97 2.42 2.68
N ARG A 130 10.00 2.14 3.57
CA ARG A 130 9.64 3.06 4.66
C ARG A 130 10.83 3.47 5.55
N THR A 131 11.74 2.52 5.82
CA THR A 131 12.97 2.72 6.62
C THR A 131 14.23 2.84 5.76
N ASN A 132 14.10 2.91 4.43
CA ASN A 132 15.24 2.95 3.53
C ASN A 132 15.98 4.30 3.66
N THR A 133 17.29 4.24 3.97
CA THR A 133 18.15 5.42 4.16
C THR A 133 18.39 6.22 2.89
N ALA A 134 18.09 5.65 1.71
CA ALA A 134 18.04 6.38 0.45
C ALA A 134 17.14 7.64 0.54
N ARG A 135 16.15 7.63 1.44
CA ARG A 135 15.25 8.75 1.69
C ARG A 135 15.92 9.99 2.27
N ASP A 136 17.12 9.87 2.82
CA ASP A 136 17.92 11.02 3.25
C ASP A 136 18.44 11.84 2.05
N THR A 137 18.57 11.19 0.88
CA THR A 137 18.99 11.81 -0.38
C THR A 137 17.81 12.11 -1.30
N VAL A 138 16.88 11.15 -1.43
CA VAL A 138 15.69 11.25 -2.27
C VAL A 138 14.44 11.13 -1.37
N PRO A 139 13.85 12.24 -0.89
CA PRO A 139 12.81 12.20 0.14
C PRO A 139 11.59 11.30 -0.16
N ALA A 140 11.25 11.17 -1.44
CA ALA A 140 10.14 10.36 -1.94
C ALA A 140 10.56 8.94 -2.38
N TYR A 141 11.80 8.50 -2.16
CA TYR A 141 12.32 7.21 -2.63
C TYR A 141 11.32 6.05 -2.43
N PRO A 142 11.11 5.19 -3.44
CA PRO A 142 11.84 5.12 -4.73
C PRO A 142 11.37 6.14 -5.79
N PHE A 143 10.44 7.03 -5.44
CA PHE A 143 9.86 7.97 -6.39
C PHE A 143 10.71 9.22 -6.62
N ASP A 144 10.65 9.73 -7.84
CA ASP A 144 11.03 11.09 -8.25
C ASP A 144 9.95 11.67 -9.18
N PRO A 145 8.74 11.96 -8.66
CA PRO A 145 7.63 12.38 -9.48
C PRO A 145 7.84 13.85 -9.92
N PRO A 146 7.37 14.24 -11.13
CA PRO A 146 7.41 15.63 -11.53
C PRO A 146 6.56 16.53 -10.61
N PRO A 147 6.75 17.86 -10.65
CA PRO A 147 5.95 18.79 -9.87
C PRO A 147 4.44 18.63 -10.15
N ALA A 148 3.59 19.03 -9.18
CA ALA A 148 2.14 18.88 -9.26
C ALA A 148 1.52 19.41 -10.56
N SER A 149 2.06 20.50 -11.11
CA SER A 149 1.59 21.11 -12.36
C SER A 149 1.85 20.28 -13.62
N GLN A 150 2.79 19.33 -13.58
CA GLN A 150 3.18 18.45 -14.70
C GLN A 150 2.80 16.99 -14.45
N PHE A 151 2.48 16.63 -13.21
CA PHE A 151 2.16 15.27 -12.81
C PHE A 151 0.91 14.73 -13.54
N PRO A 152 -0.21 15.47 -13.64
CA PRO A 152 -1.38 15.04 -14.41
C PRO A 152 -1.11 14.82 -15.90
N ASP A 153 -0.13 15.51 -16.50
CA ASP A 153 0.16 15.41 -17.94
C ASP A 153 0.72 14.02 -18.33
N ARG A 154 1.18 13.25 -17.34
CA ARG A 154 1.73 11.90 -17.51
C ARG A 154 0.80 10.81 -16.94
N LEU A 155 -0.44 11.18 -16.64
CA LEU A 155 -1.44 10.28 -16.08
C LEU A 155 -2.67 10.23 -16.96
N TYR A 156 -3.22 9.03 -17.11
CA TYR A 156 -4.34 8.76 -17.99
C TYR A 156 -5.52 8.20 -17.20
N PRO A 157 -6.75 8.66 -17.46
CA PRO A 157 -7.93 8.18 -16.76
C PRO A 157 -8.21 6.71 -17.11
N LEU A 158 -8.71 5.95 -16.14
CA LEU A 158 -9.12 4.57 -16.27
C LEU A 158 -10.60 4.35 -15.94
N LYS A 159 -11.22 3.39 -16.63
CA LYS A 159 -12.47 2.78 -16.17
C LYS A 159 -12.20 1.88 -14.96
N ALA A 160 -13.20 1.74 -14.09
CA ALA A 160 -13.09 0.98 -12.85
C ALA A 160 -12.64 -0.48 -13.08
N GLU A 161 -13.15 -1.14 -14.12
CA GLU A 161 -12.78 -2.53 -14.44
C GLU A 161 -11.31 -2.64 -14.86
N ALA A 162 -10.78 -1.64 -15.56
CA ALA A 162 -9.38 -1.59 -15.94
C ALA A 162 -8.48 -1.25 -14.73
N ALA A 163 -8.94 -0.42 -13.80
CA ALA A 163 -8.25 -0.18 -12.53
C ALA A 163 -8.12 -1.48 -11.70
N VAL A 164 -9.17 -2.30 -11.64
CA VAL A 164 -9.12 -3.63 -11.01
C VAL A 164 -8.06 -4.51 -11.67
N ALA A 165 -8.01 -4.54 -13.01
CA ALA A 165 -7.05 -5.32 -13.76
C ALA A 165 -5.60 -4.81 -13.54
N ALA A 166 -5.38 -3.49 -13.55
CA ALA A 166 -4.09 -2.86 -13.28
C ALA A 166 -3.57 -3.24 -11.89
N LEU A 167 -4.44 -3.17 -10.86
CA LEU A 167 -4.09 -3.55 -9.50
C LEU A 167 -3.78 -5.05 -9.39
N ALA A 168 -4.51 -5.90 -10.11
CA ALA A 168 -4.29 -7.35 -10.10
C ALA A 168 -2.94 -7.73 -10.72
N VAL A 169 -2.53 -7.11 -11.83
CA VAL A 169 -1.23 -7.41 -12.45
C VAL A 169 -0.04 -6.92 -11.63
N MET A 170 -0.21 -5.99 -10.68
CA MET A 170 0.85 -5.63 -9.73
C MET A 170 1.31 -6.79 -8.82
N THR A 171 0.53 -7.89 -8.76
CA THR A 171 0.92 -9.13 -8.07
C THR A 171 1.92 -9.98 -8.86
N GLU A 172 2.18 -9.64 -10.12
CA GLU A 172 3.15 -10.31 -10.98
C GLU A 172 4.57 -9.80 -10.74
N GLN A 173 5.56 -10.54 -11.24
CA GLN A 173 6.97 -10.16 -11.24
C GLN A 173 7.36 -9.49 -12.57
N TRP A 174 8.11 -8.40 -12.50
CA TRP A 174 8.53 -7.62 -13.68
C TRP A 174 9.43 -8.37 -14.66
N GLN A 175 10.44 -9.11 -14.18
CA GLN A 175 11.44 -9.72 -15.07
C GLN A 175 10.97 -11.01 -15.74
N SER A 176 10.27 -11.86 -14.99
CA SER A 176 9.81 -13.16 -15.48
C SER A 176 8.70 -13.65 -14.58
N GLU A 177 7.47 -13.42 -14.98
CA GLU A 177 6.31 -13.95 -14.28
C GLU A 177 6.03 -15.42 -14.70
N PRO A 178 6.28 -16.41 -13.83
CA PRO A 178 6.02 -17.82 -14.16
C PRO A 178 4.52 -18.18 -14.21
N ALA A 179 3.66 -17.39 -13.56
CA ALA A 179 2.23 -17.59 -13.48
C ALA A 179 1.47 -16.26 -13.63
N PRO A 180 1.36 -15.72 -14.87
CA PRO A 180 0.61 -14.48 -15.09
C PRO A 180 -0.84 -14.60 -14.65
N VAL A 181 -1.43 -13.51 -14.14
CA VAL A 181 -2.80 -13.47 -13.59
C VAL A 181 -3.82 -14.01 -14.59
N ARG A 182 -3.66 -13.72 -15.89
CA ARG A 182 -4.53 -14.24 -16.96
C ARG A 182 -4.62 -15.78 -17.01
N SER A 183 -3.59 -16.48 -16.54
CA SER A 183 -3.47 -17.95 -16.56
C SER A 183 -3.51 -18.61 -15.19
N ARG A 184 -3.59 -17.81 -14.12
CA ARG A 184 -3.55 -18.31 -12.74
C ARG A 184 -4.83 -19.07 -12.35
N PRO A 185 -4.72 -20.20 -11.64
CA PRO A 185 -5.90 -20.91 -11.12
C PRO A 185 -6.75 -20.08 -10.15
N ASP A 186 -6.12 -19.15 -9.42
CA ASP A 186 -6.75 -18.26 -8.45
C ASP A 186 -7.10 -16.86 -9.02
N ARG A 187 -7.09 -16.70 -10.35
CA ARG A 187 -7.38 -15.43 -11.04
C ARG A 187 -8.62 -14.70 -10.49
N ASP A 188 -9.72 -15.41 -10.33
CA ASP A 188 -10.98 -14.79 -9.88
C ASP A 188 -10.89 -14.29 -8.43
N ALA A 189 -10.10 -14.97 -7.58
CA ALA A 189 -9.83 -14.53 -6.22
C ALA A 189 -8.95 -13.27 -6.20
N VAL A 190 -7.89 -13.23 -7.02
CA VAL A 190 -7.05 -12.03 -7.19
C VAL A 190 -7.91 -10.83 -7.64
N LEU A 191 -8.76 -11.02 -8.64
CA LEU A 191 -9.66 -9.96 -9.11
C LEU A 191 -10.71 -9.56 -8.07
N ALA A 192 -11.20 -10.50 -7.26
CA ALA A 192 -12.13 -10.21 -6.17
C ALA A 192 -11.48 -9.39 -5.06
N ASP A 193 -10.23 -9.69 -4.70
CA ASP A 193 -9.47 -8.90 -3.74
C ASP A 193 -9.17 -7.50 -4.29
N ALA A 194 -8.84 -7.38 -5.58
CA ALA A 194 -8.59 -6.08 -6.20
C ALA A 194 -9.84 -5.20 -6.19
N ARG A 195 -11.02 -5.79 -6.48
CA ARG A 195 -12.32 -5.10 -6.34
C ARG A 195 -12.57 -4.69 -4.89
N THR A 196 -12.43 -5.63 -3.96
CA THR A 196 -12.62 -5.37 -2.52
C THR A 196 -11.75 -4.20 -2.08
N LEU A 197 -10.51 -4.15 -2.56
CA LEU A 197 -9.58 -3.08 -2.23
C LEU A 197 -10.02 -1.72 -2.81
N LEU A 198 -10.42 -1.68 -4.09
CA LEU A 198 -10.88 -0.43 -4.72
C LEU A 198 -12.27 0.04 -4.24
N ASP A 199 -13.12 -0.87 -3.75
CA ASP A 199 -14.43 -0.54 -3.17
C ASP A 199 -14.34 0.42 -1.98
N ARG A 200 -13.16 0.52 -1.35
CA ARG A 200 -12.88 1.54 -0.33
C ARG A 200 -13.20 2.95 -0.80
N TYR A 201 -12.86 3.26 -2.05
CA TYR A 201 -13.01 4.59 -2.65
C TYR A 201 -14.44 4.82 -3.16
N GLY A 202 -15.29 3.81 -3.09
CA GLY A 202 -16.69 3.89 -3.48
C GLY A 202 -16.91 3.99 -4.99
N PRO A 203 -18.18 3.99 -5.42
CA PRO A 203 -18.54 3.88 -6.84
C PRO A 203 -18.29 5.15 -7.65
N THR A 204 -18.04 6.28 -6.98
CA THR A 204 -17.80 7.59 -7.61
C THR A 204 -16.30 7.92 -7.76
N ALA A 205 -15.42 7.01 -7.34
CA ALA A 205 -13.99 7.22 -7.46
C ALA A 205 -13.57 7.36 -8.93
N GLY A 206 -12.72 8.35 -9.20
CA GLY A 206 -11.96 8.40 -10.44
C GLY A 206 -10.69 7.57 -10.32
N TYR A 207 -10.21 7.02 -11.43
CA TYR A 207 -8.98 6.26 -11.49
C TYR A 207 -8.03 6.81 -12.54
N TRP A 208 -6.72 6.81 -12.23
CA TRP A 208 -5.66 7.23 -13.13
C TRP A 208 -4.48 6.27 -13.08
N THR A 209 -3.72 6.18 -14.17
CA THR A 209 -2.50 5.36 -14.25
C THR A 209 -1.42 6.10 -15.04
N ASN A 210 -0.16 5.74 -14.79
CA ASN A 210 0.96 6.16 -15.64
C ASN A 210 1.16 5.25 -16.86
N ALA A 211 0.36 4.17 -17.01
CA ALA A 211 0.45 3.26 -18.15
C ALA A 211 0.07 3.93 -19.47
N THR A 212 0.96 3.91 -20.45
CA THR A 212 0.79 4.63 -21.73
C THR A 212 -0.31 4.04 -22.61
N ALA A 213 -0.67 2.76 -22.40
CA ALA A 213 -1.81 2.14 -23.08
C ALA A 213 -3.13 2.89 -22.80
N ALA A 214 -3.25 3.48 -21.61
CA ALA A 214 -4.43 4.24 -21.21
C ALA A 214 -4.58 5.60 -21.92
N ALA A 215 -3.54 6.08 -22.61
CA ALA A 215 -3.57 7.34 -23.34
C ALA A 215 -4.57 7.34 -24.51
N CYS A 216 -4.75 6.19 -25.15
CA CYS A 216 -5.64 6.03 -26.31
C CYS A 216 -6.95 5.30 -25.96
N ASP A 217 -6.94 4.49 -24.89
CA ASP A 217 -8.10 3.70 -24.45
C ASP A 217 -8.17 3.70 -22.92
N PRO A 218 -9.21 4.26 -22.28
CA PRO A 218 -9.33 4.25 -20.82
C PRO A 218 -9.66 2.87 -20.23
N ALA A 219 -9.79 1.81 -21.04
CA ALA A 219 -9.98 0.44 -20.57
C ALA A 219 -9.04 -0.56 -21.25
N PRO A 220 -7.71 -0.36 -21.17
CA PRO A 220 -6.77 -1.28 -21.79
C PRO A 220 -6.83 -2.64 -21.08
N ASP A 221 -6.58 -3.71 -21.83
CA ASP A 221 -6.58 -5.07 -21.28
C ASP A 221 -5.26 -5.39 -20.56
N PHE A 222 -5.14 -4.91 -19.32
CA PHE A 222 -3.95 -5.16 -18.49
C PHE A 222 -3.72 -6.65 -18.24
N LEU A 223 -4.77 -7.48 -18.13
CA LEU A 223 -4.59 -8.92 -17.92
C LEU A 223 -3.97 -9.58 -19.15
N ALA A 224 -4.39 -9.18 -20.35
CA ALA A 224 -3.78 -9.67 -21.58
C ALA A 224 -2.32 -9.23 -21.72
N ALA A 225 -1.99 -7.99 -21.35
CA ALA A 225 -0.61 -7.50 -21.37
C ALA A 225 0.28 -8.16 -20.30
N GLY A 226 -0.23 -8.29 -19.07
CA GLY A 226 0.57 -8.57 -17.88
C GLY A 226 1.37 -7.36 -17.42
N LEU A 227 2.05 -7.47 -16.28
CA LEU A 227 2.83 -6.38 -15.70
C LEU A 227 3.99 -5.97 -16.62
N GLN A 228 4.82 -6.94 -17.02
CA GLN A 228 5.95 -6.72 -17.95
C GLN A 228 5.51 -6.16 -19.32
N GLY A 229 4.30 -6.48 -19.77
CA GLY A 229 3.76 -6.00 -21.03
C GLY A 229 3.22 -4.56 -20.98
N THR A 230 3.19 -3.94 -19.79
CA THR A 230 2.55 -2.64 -19.56
C THR A 230 3.59 -1.53 -19.47
N GLY A 231 3.84 -0.86 -20.61
CA GLY A 231 4.68 0.35 -20.64
C GLY A 231 4.03 1.55 -19.93
N SER A 232 4.86 2.39 -19.31
CA SER A 232 4.43 3.50 -18.47
C SER A 232 5.34 4.73 -18.56
N HIS A 233 4.84 5.88 -18.09
CA HIS A 233 5.69 7.01 -17.73
C HIS A 233 6.33 6.76 -16.38
N LEU A 234 7.65 6.61 -16.34
CA LEU A 234 8.40 6.33 -15.12
C LEU A 234 8.36 7.52 -14.16
N PHE A 235 8.04 7.26 -12.88
CA PHE A 235 8.17 8.21 -11.78
C PHE A 235 9.18 7.75 -10.73
N LEU A 236 10.12 6.89 -11.14
CA LEU A 236 11.20 6.38 -10.30
C LEU A 236 12.41 7.31 -10.35
N THR A 237 13.15 7.35 -9.25
CA THR A 237 14.45 8.03 -9.23
C THR A 237 15.46 7.33 -10.12
N SER A 238 16.32 8.11 -10.79
CA SER A 238 17.49 7.60 -11.51
C SER A 238 18.71 7.39 -10.60
N GLU A 239 18.60 7.72 -9.31
CA GLU A 239 19.70 7.56 -8.35
C GLU A 239 19.93 6.08 -8.03
N TYR A 240 21.16 5.61 -8.29
CA TYR A 240 21.57 4.26 -7.92
C TYR A 240 21.93 4.21 -6.42
N LEU A 241 20.94 3.84 -5.60
CA LEU A 241 21.07 3.81 -4.14
C LEU A 241 20.95 2.38 -3.63
N ASN A 242 21.81 2.02 -2.66
CA ASN A 242 21.79 0.72 -1.98
C ASN A 242 21.92 -0.51 -2.89
N GLY A 243 22.47 -0.35 -4.08
CA GLY A 243 22.78 -1.45 -4.99
C GLY A 243 21.60 -1.92 -5.86
N LEU A 244 20.45 -1.24 -5.79
CA LEU A 244 19.25 -1.57 -6.56
C LEU A 244 19.14 -0.68 -7.80
N ASP A 245 18.89 -1.29 -8.95
CA ASP A 245 18.51 -0.58 -10.18
C ASP A 245 16.99 -0.62 -10.36
N LEU A 246 16.36 0.54 -10.46
CA LEU A 246 14.92 0.70 -10.62
C LEU A 246 14.62 1.04 -12.09
N PHE A 247 13.96 0.14 -12.81
CA PHE A 247 13.87 0.25 -14.28
C PHE A 247 12.45 0.37 -14.82
N GLU A 248 11.45 -0.11 -14.10
CA GLU A 248 10.05 -0.09 -14.54
C GLU A 248 9.11 0.19 -13.37
N ASP A 249 7.98 0.82 -13.66
CA ASP A 249 6.92 0.99 -12.69
C ASP A 249 5.53 0.93 -13.31
N LEU A 250 4.55 0.55 -12.49
CA LEU A 250 3.14 0.65 -12.84
C LEU A 250 2.41 1.26 -11.65
N GLY A 251 1.69 2.33 -11.92
CA GLY A 251 0.92 3.06 -10.95
C GLY A 251 -0.58 3.02 -11.19
N LEU A 252 -1.34 2.98 -10.10
CA LEU A 252 -2.78 3.23 -10.06
C LEU A 252 -3.07 4.24 -8.96
N ILE A 253 -3.86 5.25 -9.30
CA ILE A 253 -4.33 6.29 -8.39
C ILE A 253 -5.85 6.21 -8.35
N ALA A 254 -6.42 6.19 -7.16
CA ALA A 254 -7.86 6.36 -6.93
C ALA A 254 -8.10 7.73 -6.29
N VAL A 255 -9.03 8.54 -6.81
CA VAL A 255 -9.36 9.85 -6.24
C VAL A 255 -10.84 9.92 -5.94
N THR A 256 -11.13 10.39 -4.74
CA THR A 256 -12.48 10.74 -4.26
C THR A 256 -12.48 12.16 -3.73
N ASP A 257 -13.63 12.63 -3.29
CA ASP A 257 -13.75 13.94 -2.63
C ASP A 257 -13.04 13.99 -1.27
N ASP A 258 -12.83 12.84 -0.62
CA ASP A 258 -12.32 12.76 0.76
C ASP A 258 -10.89 12.20 0.88
N GLU A 259 -10.49 11.35 -0.06
CA GLU A 259 -9.21 10.62 -0.02
C GLU A 259 -8.63 10.34 -1.41
N VAL A 260 -7.30 10.14 -1.43
CA VAL A 260 -6.54 9.66 -2.59
C VAL A 260 -5.81 8.37 -2.21
N GLY A 261 -5.99 7.33 -3.02
CA GLY A 261 -5.28 6.06 -2.93
C GLY A 261 -4.16 6.00 -3.97
N VAL A 262 -3.00 5.52 -3.56
CA VAL A 262 -1.83 5.35 -4.42
C VAL A 262 -1.35 3.90 -4.31
N PHE A 263 -1.26 3.24 -5.45
CA PHE A 263 -0.81 1.86 -5.60
C PHE A 263 0.26 1.83 -6.67
N TRP A 264 1.43 1.30 -6.35
CA TRP A 264 2.57 1.28 -7.26
C TRP A 264 3.29 -0.05 -7.16
N SER A 265 3.71 -0.60 -8.29
CA SER A 265 4.61 -1.75 -8.39
C SER A 265 5.93 -1.31 -9.03
N PHE A 266 7.03 -1.90 -8.57
CA PHE A 266 8.39 -1.53 -8.96
C PHE A 266 9.15 -2.71 -9.56
N GLY A 267 9.74 -2.49 -10.73
CA GLY A 267 10.76 -3.36 -11.32
C GLY A 267 12.12 -2.98 -10.75
N ALA A 268 12.73 -3.91 -10.01
CA ALA A 268 14.04 -3.72 -9.38
C ALA A 268 14.95 -4.93 -9.59
N TYR A 269 16.27 -4.70 -9.69
CA TYR A 269 17.31 -5.72 -9.82
C TYR A 269 18.53 -5.40 -8.96
#